data_AF-A0A960L7X7-F1
#
_entry.id   AF-A0A960L7X7-F1
#
_cell.length_a   1.000
_cell.length_b   1.000
_cell.length_c   1.000
_cell.angle_alpha   90.00
_cell.angle_beta   90.00
_cell.angle_gamma   90.00
#
_symmetry.space_group_name_H-M   'P 1'
#
loop_
_entity.id
_entity.type
_entity.pdbx_description
1 polymer ?
#
loop_
_entity_poly.entity_id
_entity_poly.type
_entity_poly.pdbx_seq_one_letter_code
_entity_poly.pdbx_strand_id
1 'polypeptide(L)'
;QNEIDAALAALDQEIDGRTVSVERFENLEGEYTTARERWTAVEGEARAIRRRLYDRLRRTALLSARIDQLRGTQAVQVDPVSGTWNLSLSPQRQEGKLVLRMSGTLVTGTYEIKDGEGGSLRGTYAGGKLRLERIDARRGFDSVWEGELDPARRRIDGTWTATELSSGGPARGSWTAEKIEPRGAVGSISEETP
;
A
#
# COMPACT_ATOMS: atom_id res chain seq x y z
N GLN A 1 -29.39 16.17 37.28
CA GLN A 1 -30.01 15.27 38.26
C GLN A 1 -30.50 16.05 39.48
N ASN A 2 -31.05 17.25 39.28
CA ASN A 2 -31.44 18.13 40.41
C ASN A 2 -32.74 18.90 40.16
N GLU A 3 -33.14 19.18 38.91
CA GLU A 3 -34.37 19.97 38.65
C GLU A 3 -35.66 19.14 38.63
N ILE A 4 -35.65 17.93 38.05
CA ILE A 4 -36.81 17.02 38.07
C ILE A 4 -37.07 16.53 39.50
N ASP A 5 -36.00 16.19 40.22
CA ASP A 5 -36.09 15.75 41.61
C ASP A 5 -36.55 16.89 42.54
N ALA A 6 -36.12 18.13 42.27
CA ALA A 6 -36.61 19.31 42.99
C ALA A 6 -38.08 19.62 42.67
N ALA A 7 -38.51 19.49 41.41
CA ALA A 7 -39.90 19.68 41.02
C ALA A 7 -40.82 18.61 41.61
N LEU A 8 -40.37 17.34 41.64
CA LEU A 8 -41.09 16.23 42.27
C LEU A 8 -41.15 16.38 43.79
N ALA A 9 -40.04 16.74 44.44
CA ALA A 9 -40.00 16.97 45.88
C ALA A 9 -40.89 18.17 46.30
N ALA A 10 -40.94 19.22 45.48
CA ALA A 10 -41.86 20.34 45.68
C ALA A 10 -43.33 19.94 45.48
N LEU A 11 -43.62 18.99 44.59
CA LEU A 11 -44.98 18.46 44.39
C LEU A 11 -45.42 17.58 45.58
N ASP A 12 -44.54 16.69 46.05
CA ASP A 12 -44.79 15.76 47.15
C ASP A 12 -44.94 16.48 48.50
N GLN A 13 -44.09 17.49 48.77
CA GLN A 13 -44.16 18.28 50.00
C GLN A 13 -45.49 19.04 50.14
N GLU A 14 -46.14 19.36 49.01
CA GLU A 14 -47.32 20.21 48.97
C GLU A 14 -48.65 19.43 48.93
N ILE A 15 -48.62 18.17 48.50
CA ILE A 15 -49.76 17.24 48.65
C ILE A 15 -50.03 16.95 50.13
N ASP A 16 -48.99 16.95 50.98
CA ASP A 16 -49.10 16.78 52.43
C ASP A 16 -49.62 18.06 53.15
N GLY A 17 -49.47 19.24 52.53
CA GLY A 17 -49.86 20.55 53.07
C GLY A 17 -51.22 21.03 52.59
N ARG A 18 -52.32 20.55 53.19
CA ARG A 18 -53.73 20.81 52.82
C ARG A 18 -54.15 22.30 52.71
N THR A 19 -53.78 23.04 51.68
CA THR A 19 -54.62 24.05 50.94
C THR A 19 -53.86 24.52 49.69
N VAL A 20 -53.94 23.77 48.59
CA VAL A 20 -53.31 24.16 47.31
C VAL A 20 -54.34 24.90 46.46
N SER A 21 -54.00 26.10 45.96
CA SER A 21 -54.81 26.77 44.94
C SER A 21 -54.59 26.10 43.58
N VAL A 22 -55.66 25.94 42.80
CA VAL A 22 -55.61 25.32 41.47
C VAL A 22 -54.56 25.99 40.58
N GLU A 23 -54.48 27.32 40.61
CA GLU A 23 -53.50 28.12 39.86
C GLU A 23 -52.04 27.77 40.19
N ARG A 24 -51.73 27.46 41.46
CA ARG A 24 -50.35 27.10 41.87
C ARG A 24 -49.99 25.68 41.43
N PHE A 25 -50.95 24.77 41.42
CA PHE A 25 -50.78 23.43 40.88
C PHE A 25 -50.55 23.44 39.36
N GLU A 26 -51.35 24.22 38.62
CA GLU A 26 -51.19 24.38 37.15
C GLU A 26 -49.81 24.96 36.79
N ASN A 27 -49.31 25.91 37.58
CA ASN A 27 -47.96 26.47 37.39
C ASN A 27 -46.86 25.40 37.61
N LEU A 28 -46.97 24.60 38.68
CA LEU A 28 -46.00 23.52 38.95
C LEU A 28 -46.04 22.40 37.89
N GLU A 29 -47.23 22.02 37.39
CA GLU A 29 -47.34 21.08 36.27
C GLU A 29 -46.73 21.65 34.98
N GLY A 30 -46.90 22.94 34.73
CA GLY A 30 -46.26 23.64 33.60
C GLY A 30 -44.73 23.64 33.69
N GLU A 31 -44.19 23.90 34.88
CA GLU A 31 -42.74 23.83 35.15
C GLU A 31 -42.21 22.41 35.00
N TYR A 32 -42.91 21.40 35.54
CA TYR A 32 -42.54 19.99 35.40
C TYR A 32 -42.54 19.55 33.93
N THR A 33 -43.58 19.92 33.16
CA THR A 33 -43.69 19.59 31.74
C THR A 33 -42.54 20.21 30.95
N THR A 34 -42.25 21.49 31.20
CA THR A 34 -41.12 22.20 30.57
C THR A 34 -39.78 21.56 30.92
N ALA A 35 -39.55 21.21 32.19
CA ALA A 35 -38.33 20.53 32.63
C ALA A 35 -38.18 19.14 31.96
N ARG A 36 -39.28 18.40 31.82
CA ARG A 36 -39.32 17.09 31.17
C ARG A 36 -39.05 17.17 29.67
N GLU A 37 -39.59 18.16 28.98
CA GLU A 37 -39.32 18.41 27.56
C GLU A 37 -37.84 18.71 27.33
N ARG A 38 -37.24 19.57 28.16
CA ARG A 38 -35.79 19.88 28.10
C ARG A 38 -34.93 18.64 28.32
N TRP A 39 -35.27 17.80 29.31
CA TRP A 39 -34.54 16.56 29.55
C TRP A 39 -34.62 15.60 28.36
N THR A 40 -35.81 15.44 27.79
CA THR A 40 -36.03 14.58 26.62
C THR A 40 -35.24 15.07 25.40
N ALA A 41 -35.15 16.38 25.20
CA ALA A 41 -34.35 16.99 24.15
C ALA A 41 -32.84 16.70 24.33
N VAL A 42 -32.30 16.93 25.53
CA VAL A 42 -30.90 16.63 25.86
C VAL A 42 -30.58 15.15 25.68
N GLU A 43 -31.49 14.27 26.09
CA GLU A 43 -31.33 12.83 25.92
C GLU A 43 -31.33 12.44 24.42
N GLY A 44 -32.21 13.07 23.63
CA GLY A 44 -32.24 12.91 22.17
C GLY A 44 -30.92 13.32 21.51
N GLU A 45 -30.37 14.48 21.89
CA GLU A 45 -29.07 14.96 21.41
C GLU A 45 -27.93 14.01 21.79
N ALA A 46 -27.90 13.55 23.05
CA ALA A 46 -26.90 12.61 23.53
C ALA A 46 -26.94 11.29 22.73
N ARG A 47 -28.14 10.77 22.43
CA ARG A 47 -28.30 9.59 21.57
C ARG A 47 -27.81 9.85 20.14
N ALA A 48 -28.10 11.02 19.58
CA ALA A 48 -27.66 11.39 18.23
C ALA A 48 -26.14 11.55 18.13
N ILE A 49 -25.49 12.13 19.14
CA ILE A 49 -24.02 12.23 19.23
C ILE A 49 -23.42 10.83 19.33
N ARG A 50 -23.97 9.97 20.19
CA ARG A 50 -23.48 8.60 20.36
C ARG A 50 -23.55 7.80 19.07
N ARG A 51 -24.65 7.91 18.32
CA ARG A 51 -24.81 7.26 17.01
C ARG A 51 -23.75 7.73 16.02
N ARG A 52 -23.54 9.05 15.91
CA ARG A 52 -22.49 9.63 15.05
C ARG A 52 -21.09 9.16 15.44
N LEU A 53 -20.80 9.01 16.74
CA LEU A 53 -19.53 8.49 17.22
C LEU A 53 -19.32 7.03 16.80
N TYR A 54 -20.33 6.17 16.97
CA TYR A 54 -20.27 4.77 16.53
C TYR A 54 -20.04 4.65 15.01
N ASP A 55 -20.75 5.45 14.21
CA ASP A 55 -20.57 5.45 12.76
C ASP A 55 -19.15 5.89 12.37
N ARG A 56 -18.61 6.91 13.04
CA ARG A 56 -17.24 7.38 12.82
C ARG A 56 -16.22 6.33 13.20
N LEU A 57 -16.37 5.67 14.36
CA LEU A 57 -15.48 4.60 14.80
C LEU A 57 -15.50 3.41 13.82
N ARG A 58 -16.69 3.02 13.35
CA ARG A 58 -16.85 1.97 12.33
C ARG A 58 -16.14 2.34 11.03
N ARG A 59 -16.29 3.58 10.56
CA ARG A 59 -15.60 4.07 9.36
C ARG A 59 -14.08 4.08 9.53
N THR A 60 -13.59 4.52 10.69
CA THR A 60 -12.15 4.49 11.01
C THR A 60 -11.63 3.05 10.98
N ALA A 61 -12.33 2.11 11.62
CA ALA A 61 -11.94 0.70 11.61
C ALA A 61 -11.88 0.11 10.19
N LEU A 62 -12.86 0.43 9.34
CA LEU A 62 -12.87 -0.01 7.94
C LEU A 62 -11.68 0.57 7.14
N LEU A 63 -11.39 1.86 7.33
CA LEU A 63 -10.27 2.52 6.68
C LEU A 63 -8.92 1.97 7.15
N SER A 64 -8.76 1.74 8.45
CA SER A 64 -7.57 1.09 9.02
C SER A 64 -7.36 -0.31 8.43
N ALA A 65 -8.41 -1.14 8.40
CA ALA A 65 -8.33 -2.46 7.79
C ALA A 65 -7.96 -2.39 6.30
N ARG A 66 -8.46 -1.39 5.57
CA ARG A 66 -8.08 -1.17 4.16
C ARG A 66 -6.63 -0.73 4.02
N ILE A 67 -6.13 0.14 4.89
CA ILE A 67 -4.72 0.56 4.92
C ILE A 67 -3.84 -0.65 5.22
N ASP A 68 -4.20 -1.48 6.19
CA ASP A 68 -3.44 -2.68 6.54
C ASP A 68 -3.47 -3.71 5.41
N GLN A 69 -4.60 -3.87 4.72
CA GLN A 69 -4.68 -4.68 3.50
C GLN A 69 -3.74 -4.14 2.42
N LEU A 70 -3.76 -2.83 2.16
CA LEU A 70 -2.90 -2.19 1.16
C LEU A 70 -1.42 -2.33 1.53
N ARG A 71 -1.08 -2.16 2.81
CA ARG A 71 0.26 -2.39 3.36
C ARG A 71 0.66 -3.86 3.33
N GLY A 72 -0.28 -4.79 3.52
CA GLY A 72 -0.05 -6.22 3.38
C GLY A 72 0.26 -6.63 1.94
N THR A 73 -0.40 -6.01 0.95
CA THR A 73 0.02 -6.09 -0.47
C THR A 73 1.32 -5.36 -0.75
N GLN A 74 1.63 -4.33 0.02
CA GLN A 74 2.92 -3.65 0.06
C GLN A 74 3.85 -4.32 1.09
N ALA A 75 3.80 -5.66 1.20
CA ALA A 75 4.85 -6.42 1.85
C ALA A 75 6.17 -5.86 1.31
N VAL A 76 7.08 -5.47 2.21
CA VAL A 76 8.43 -4.99 1.90
C VAL A 76 8.91 -5.75 0.68
N GLN A 77 8.88 -5.08 -0.48
CA GLN A 77 9.12 -5.75 -1.75
C GLN A 77 10.61 -6.04 -1.74
N VAL A 78 10.98 -7.21 -1.20
CA VAL A 78 12.36 -7.70 -1.16
C VAL A 78 12.84 -7.59 -2.58
N ASP A 79 13.75 -6.66 -2.83
CA ASP A 79 14.19 -6.30 -4.16
C ASP A 79 14.85 -7.51 -4.83
N PRO A 80 14.11 -8.25 -5.67
CA PRO A 80 14.61 -9.51 -6.16
C PRO A 80 15.33 -9.31 -7.50
N VAL A 81 15.13 -8.15 -8.13
CA VAL A 81 15.57 -7.79 -9.47
C VAL A 81 16.90 -7.05 -9.44
N SER A 82 17.16 -6.19 -8.45
CA SER A 82 18.41 -5.43 -8.39
C SER A 82 19.62 -6.36 -8.31
N GLY A 83 20.66 -6.02 -9.05
CA GLY A 83 21.92 -6.73 -9.10
C GLY A 83 22.48 -6.85 -10.51
N THR A 84 23.57 -7.59 -10.62
CA THR A 84 24.21 -7.91 -11.90
C THR A 84 23.76 -9.29 -12.35
N TRP A 85 23.48 -9.43 -13.64
CA TRP A 85 22.98 -10.67 -14.23
C TRP A 85 23.80 -11.04 -15.47
N ASN A 86 24.11 -12.32 -15.64
CA ASN A 86 24.62 -12.86 -16.90
C ASN A 86 23.45 -13.09 -17.85
N LEU A 87 23.50 -12.48 -19.03
CA LEU A 87 22.46 -12.54 -20.05
C LEU A 87 22.83 -13.56 -21.13
N SER A 88 21.84 -14.32 -21.59
CA SER A 88 21.91 -15.12 -22.81
C SER A 88 20.70 -14.84 -23.71
N LEU A 89 20.94 -14.61 -25.00
CA LEU A 89 19.94 -14.25 -26.01
C LEU A 89 19.92 -15.29 -27.14
N SER A 90 18.72 -15.73 -27.50
CA SER A 90 18.47 -16.63 -28.63
C SER A 90 17.48 -15.97 -29.62
N PRO A 91 17.56 -16.26 -30.93
CA PRO A 91 18.37 -17.29 -31.58
C PRO A 91 19.82 -16.88 -31.89
N GLN A 92 20.19 -15.62 -31.67
CA GLN A 92 21.47 -15.05 -32.08
C GLN A 92 22.68 -15.57 -31.27
N ARG A 93 22.45 -16.41 -30.24
CA ARG A 93 23.45 -16.95 -29.30
C ARG A 93 24.39 -15.87 -28.75
N GLN A 94 23.80 -14.71 -28.43
CA GLN A 94 24.53 -13.59 -27.85
C GLN A 94 24.56 -13.74 -26.33
N GLU A 95 25.68 -13.35 -25.74
CA GLU A 95 25.88 -13.32 -24.30
C GLU A 95 26.18 -11.89 -23.86
N GLY A 96 25.83 -11.56 -22.62
CA GLY A 96 26.03 -10.22 -22.11
C GLY A 96 25.89 -10.12 -20.59
N LYS A 97 25.82 -8.90 -20.10
CA LYS A 97 25.54 -8.57 -18.70
C LYS A 97 24.44 -7.54 -18.61
N LEU A 98 23.61 -7.68 -17.59
CA LEU A 98 22.65 -6.67 -17.17
C LEU A 98 23.04 -6.14 -15.79
N VAL A 99 22.91 -4.84 -15.57
CA VAL A 99 22.95 -4.25 -14.23
C VAL A 99 21.60 -3.59 -13.99
N LEU A 100 20.80 -4.17 -13.11
CA LEU A 100 19.43 -3.71 -12.83
C LEU A 100 19.35 -3.07 -11.44
N ARG A 101 18.50 -2.05 -11.33
CA ARG A 101 18.10 -1.39 -10.09
C ARG A 101 16.58 -1.24 -10.06
N MET A 102 15.96 -1.67 -8.96
CA MET A 102 14.53 -1.55 -8.70
C MET A 102 14.26 -0.42 -7.70
N SER A 103 13.20 0.34 -7.94
CA SER A 103 12.65 1.32 -7.00
C SER A 103 11.13 1.22 -7.02
N GLY A 104 10.55 0.62 -5.98
CA GLY A 104 9.16 0.19 -6.01
C GLY A 104 8.94 -0.83 -7.12
N THR A 105 8.04 -0.53 -8.07
CA THR A 105 7.80 -1.37 -9.26
C THR A 105 8.62 -0.94 -10.48
N LEU A 106 9.33 0.19 -10.43
CA LEU A 106 10.14 0.68 -11.54
C LEU A 106 11.47 -0.07 -11.57
N VAL A 107 11.87 -0.52 -12.75
CA VAL A 107 13.18 -1.12 -13.00
C VAL A 107 13.94 -0.26 -13.99
N THR A 108 15.20 0.02 -13.67
CA THR A 108 16.14 0.73 -14.54
C THR A 108 17.45 -0.03 -14.59
N GLY A 109 18.21 0.10 -15.66
CA GLY A 109 19.48 -0.59 -15.74
C GLY A 109 20.28 -0.29 -17.00
N THR A 110 21.39 -1.00 -17.13
CA THR A 110 22.21 -1.02 -18.34
C THR A 110 22.42 -2.45 -18.79
N TYR A 111 22.71 -2.61 -20.08
CA TYR A 111 23.13 -3.88 -20.65
C TYR A 111 24.40 -3.70 -21.46
N GLU A 112 25.17 -4.77 -21.56
CA GLU A 112 26.34 -4.89 -22.42
C GLU A 112 26.35 -6.29 -23.04
N ILE A 113 26.52 -6.39 -24.36
CA ILE A 113 26.60 -7.65 -25.12
C ILE A 113 28.04 -7.82 -25.64
N LYS A 114 28.46 -9.06 -25.87
CA LYS A 114 29.84 -9.52 -26.15
C LYS A 114 30.59 -8.87 -27.35
N ASP A 115 30.02 -7.88 -28.02
CA ASP A 115 30.64 -7.13 -29.13
C ASP A 115 30.77 -5.62 -28.83
N GLY A 116 30.67 -5.23 -27.55
CA GLY A 116 30.78 -3.84 -27.10
C GLY A 116 29.52 -3.00 -27.37
N GLU A 117 28.44 -3.61 -27.85
CA GLU A 117 27.13 -2.99 -27.91
C GLU A 117 26.52 -2.91 -26.51
N GLY A 118 26.08 -1.72 -26.14
CA GLY A 118 25.48 -1.47 -24.84
C GLY A 118 24.45 -0.37 -24.91
N GLY A 119 23.66 -0.27 -23.85
CA GLY A 119 22.59 0.70 -23.77
C GLY A 119 21.91 0.67 -22.41
N SER A 120 20.72 1.25 -22.38
CA SER A 120 19.92 1.38 -21.16
C SER A 120 18.68 0.50 -21.22
N LEU A 121 18.20 0.14 -20.03
CA LEU A 121 16.98 -0.61 -19.81
C LEU A 121 16.07 0.20 -18.90
N ARG A 122 14.78 0.21 -19.23
CA ARG A 122 13.73 0.79 -18.38
C ARG A 122 12.50 -0.09 -18.41
N GLY A 123 11.82 -0.26 -17.29
CA GLY A 123 10.55 -0.97 -17.29
C GLY A 123 9.98 -1.20 -15.91
N THR A 124 9.28 -2.31 -15.74
CA THR A 124 8.52 -2.59 -14.52
C THR A 124 8.67 -4.03 -14.05
N TYR A 125 8.59 -4.22 -12.73
CA TYR A 125 8.50 -5.53 -12.09
C TYR A 125 7.28 -5.57 -11.17
N ALA A 126 6.34 -6.46 -11.46
CA ALA A 126 5.14 -6.67 -10.67
C ALA A 126 4.62 -8.10 -10.83
N GLY A 127 4.20 -8.71 -9.72
CA GLY A 127 3.60 -10.06 -9.74
C GLY A 127 4.52 -11.14 -10.34
N GLY A 128 5.83 -11.09 -10.09
CA GLY A 128 6.80 -12.05 -10.63
C GLY A 128 7.22 -11.77 -12.08
N LYS A 129 6.57 -10.82 -12.76
CA LYS A 129 6.82 -10.51 -14.17
C LYS A 129 7.66 -9.26 -14.32
N LEU A 130 8.67 -9.35 -15.16
CA LEU A 130 9.58 -8.27 -15.55
C LEU A 130 9.30 -7.89 -16.99
N ARG A 131 9.08 -6.60 -17.24
CA ARG A 131 9.03 -6.03 -18.59
C ARG A 131 10.10 -4.96 -18.69
N LEU A 132 10.95 -5.03 -19.70
CA LEU A 132 12.03 -4.10 -19.97
C LEU A 132 11.95 -3.61 -21.41
N GLU A 133 12.13 -2.31 -21.57
CA GLU A 133 12.37 -1.63 -22.84
C GLU A 133 13.87 -1.44 -22.97
N ARG A 134 14.43 -1.95 -24.07
CA ARG A 134 15.83 -1.80 -24.39
C ARG A 134 16.00 -0.59 -25.31
N ILE A 135 16.95 0.25 -24.92
CA ILE A 135 17.27 1.50 -25.60
C ILE A 135 18.76 1.45 -25.90
N ASP A 136 19.08 1.17 -27.16
CA ASP A 136 20.42 1.12 -27.69
C ASP A 136 21.01 2.51 -27.85
N ALA A 137 22.29 2.68 -27.51
CA ALA A 137 22.95 3.98 -27.53
C ALA A 137 23.02 4.61 -28.93
N ARG A 138 22.96 3.82 -30.00
CA ARG A 138 23.03 4.29 -31.40
C ARG A 138 21.68 4.32 -32.08
N ARG A 139 20.82 3.33 -31.78
CA ARG A 139 19.53 3.13 -32.47
C ARG A 139 18.32 3.64 -31.69
N GLY A 140 18.48 3.99 -30.41
CA GLY A 140 17.35 4.35 -29.56
C GLY A 140 16.55 3.11 -29.14
N PHE A 141 15.23 3.26 -28.97
CA PHE A 141 14.35 2.18 -28.52
C PHE A 141 14.28 1.04 -29.55
N ASP A 142 14.82 -0.14 -29.21
CA ASP A 142 15.07 -1.21 -30.18
C ASP A 142 14.22 -2.48 -29.96
N SER A 143 13.82 -2.74 -28.72
CA SER A 143 13.17 -4.00 -28.37
C SER A 143 12.50 -3.96 -27.00
N VAL A 144 11.52 -4.87 -26.84
CA VAL A 144 10.77 -5.10 -25.61
C VAL A 144 11.04 -6.51 -25.12
N TRP A 145 11.44 -6.64 -23.87
CA TRP A 145 11.81 -7.89 -23.23
C TRP A 145 10.83 -8.16 -22.09
N GLU A 146 10.22 -9.33 -22.11
CA GLU A 146 9.32 -9.79 -21.07
C GLU A 146 9.90 -11.06 -20.46
N GLY A 147 9.84 -11.20 -19.14
CA GLY A 147 10.37 -12.35 -18.44
C GLY A 147 9.67 -12.60 -17.11
N GLU A 148 9.84 -13.80 -16.59
CA GLU A 148 9.36 -14.23 -15.28
C GLU A 148 10.56 -14.51 -14.38
N LEU A 149 10.57 -13.92 -13.19
CA LEU A 149 11.63 -14.11 -12.21
C LEU A 149 11.30 -15.32 -11.32
N ASP A 150 12.19 -16.30 -11.33
CA ASP A 150 12.25 -17.36 -10.32
C ASP A 150 13.23 -16.90 -9.21
N PRO A 151 12.72 -16.40 -8.06
CA PRO A 151 13.58 -15.90 -6.99
C PRO A 151 14.38 -17.01 -6.31
N ALA A 152 13.89 -18.25 -6.33
CA ALA A 152 14.57 -19.39 -5.73
C ALA A 152 15.79 -19.81 -6.56
N ARG A 153 15.67 -19.77 -7.88
CA ARG A 153 16.77 -20.06 -8.82
C ARG A 153 17.62 -18.85 -9.18
N ARG A 154 17.21 -17.64 -8.74
CA ARG A 154 17.84 -16.36 -9.09
C ARG A 154 18.02 -16.21 -10.61
N ARG A 155 16.96 -16.57 -11.33
CA ARG A 155 16.94 -16.67 -12.78
C ARG A 155 15.71 -16.01 -13.36
N ILE A 156 15.89 -15.33 -14.48
CA ILE A 156 14.81 -14.77 -15.28
C ILE A 156 14.78 -15.53 -16.59
N ASP A 157 13.61 -16.02 -16.98
CA ASP A 157 13.38 -16.64 -18.28
C ASP A 157 12.32 -15.83 -19.03
N GLY A 158 12.53 -15.59 -20.32
CA GLY A 158 11.68 -14.65 -21.04
C GLY A 158 11.78 -14.67 -22.55
N THR A 159 11.03 -13.76 -23.17
CA THR A 159 11.00 -13.50 -24.60
C THR A 159 11.29 -12.04 -24.89
N TRP A 160 11.89 -11.78 -26.05
CA TRP A 160 12.09 -10.42 -26.54
C TRP A 160 11.45 -10.26 -27.93
N THR A 161 11.02 -9.05 -28.24
CA THR A 161 10.43 -8.66 -29.53
C THR A 161 11.08 -7.37 -30.01
N ALA A 162 11.60 -7.37 -31.24
CA ALA A 162 12.14 -6.17 -31.88
C ALA A 162 11.02 -5.19 -32.20
N THR A 163 11.28 -3.90 -32.03
CA THR A 163 10.33 -2.83 -32.40
C THR A 163 10.51 -2.40 -33.85
N GLU A 164 11.71 -2.58 -34.40
CA GLU A 164 12.06 -2.27 -35.79
C GLU A 164 12.36 -3.55 -36.60
N LEU A 165 11.51 -3.84 -37.59
CA LEU A 165 11.54 -5.06 -38.40
C LEU A 165 12.35 -4.92 -39.71
N SER A 166 12.82 -3.71 -40.02
CA SER A 166 13.46 -3.36 -41.30
C SER A 166 14.95 -3.74 -41.37
N SER A 167 15.56 -4.18 -40.27
CA SER A 167 17.01 -4.38 -40.14
C SER A 167 17.51 -5.78 -40.51
N GLY A 168 16.64 -6.67 -41.01
CA GLY A 168 17.01 -8.02 -41.49
C GLY A 168 17.37 -9.03 -40.39
N GLY A 169 17.27 -8.65 -39.11
CA GLY A 169 17.44 -9.53 -37.96
C GLY A 169 16.14 -10.26 -37.55
N PRO A 170 16.23 -11.23 -36.62
CA PRO A 170 15.03 -11.91 -36.12
C PRO A 170 14.13 -10.92 -35.36
N ALA A 171 12.83 -10.98 -35.63
CA ALA A 171 11.84 -10.10 -35.01
C ALA A 171 11.52 -10.43 -33.55
N ARG A 172 11.87 -11.64 -33.10
CA ARG A 172 11.60 -12.15 -31.74
C ARG A 172 12.59 -13.25 -31.36
N GLY A 173 12.69 -13.49 -30.05
CA GLY A 173 13.47 -14.59 -29.52
C GLY A 173 13.23 -14.83 -28.05
N SER A 174 14.08 -15.67 -27.44
CA SER A 174 14.09 -15.92 -26.00
C SER A 174 15.34 -15.33 -25.36
N TRP A 175 15.24 -15.04 -24.07
CA TRP A 175 16.37 -14.60 -23.27
C TRP A 175 16.32 -15.22 -21.89
N THR A 176 17.48 -15.39 -21.29
CA THR A 176 17.62 -15.83 -19.91
C THR A 176 18.62 -14.93 -19.20
N ALA A 177 18.40 -14.70 -17.92
CA ALA A 177 19.36 -13.97 -17.09
C ALA A 177 19.58 -14.68 -15.75
N GLU A 178 20.84 -14.91 -15.39
CA GLU A 178 21.22 -15.57 -14.13
C GLU A 178 21.97 -14.59 -13.23
N LYS A 179 21.55 -14.45 -11.97
CA LYS A 179 22.10 -13.45 -11.06
C LYS A 179 23.54 -13.80 -10.66
N ILE A 180 24.44 -12.83 -10.82
CA ILE A 180 25.83 -12.97 -10.37
C ILE A 180 25.86 -12.68 -8.88
N GLU A 181 26.37 -13.61 -8.07
CA GLU A 181 26.63 -13.31 -6.66
C GLU A 181 27.68 -12.20 -6.55
N PRO A 182 27.50 -11.20 -5.68
CA PRO A 182 28.59 -10.32 -5.34
C PRO A 182 29.72 -11.20 -4.79
N ARG A 183 30.92 -11.15 -5.40
CA ARG A 183 32.10 -11.81 -4.84
C ARG A 183 32.21 -11.37 -3.39
N GLY A 184 31.99 -12.29 -2.46
CA GLY A 184 32.32 -12.07 -1.06
C GLY A 184 33.80 -11.71 -0.96
N ALA A 185 34.10 -10.66 -0.22
CA ALA A 185 35.43 -10.37 0.28
C ALA A 185 35.92 -11.59 1.07
N VAL A 186 36.84 -12.35 0.49
CA VAL A 186 37.59 -13.41 1.18
C VAL A 186 39.04 -12.96 1.22
N GLY A 187 39.58 -12.83 2.44
CA GLY A 187 40.93 -12.33 2.76
C GLY A 187 40.86 -10.89 3.28
N SER A 188 41.21 -10.55 4.53
CA SER A 188 42.34 -11.04 5.30
C SER A 188 42.11 -10.67 6.77
N ILE A 189 42.15 -11.65 7.68
CA ILE A 189 42.65 -11.41 9.03
C ILE A 189 43.55 -12.61 9.32
N SER A 190 44.84 -12.45 9.04
CA SER A 190 45.87 -13.33 9.60
C SER A 190 45.92 -13.01 11.09
N GLU A 191 45.39 -13.91 11.90
CA GLU A 191 45.58 -13.90 13.34
C GLU A 191 46.97 -14.48 13.61
N GLU A 192 47.95 -13.59 13.77
CA GLU A 192 49.31 -13.93 14.15
C GLU A 192 49.44 -13.76 15.67
N THR A 193 49.42 -14.87 16.41
CA THR A 193 50.06 -15.00 17.74
C THR A 193 50.26 -16.50 18.02
N PRO A 194 51.31 -16.92 18.74
CA PRO A 194 51.63 -16.47 20.10
C PRO A 194 52.99 -15.77 20.24
#